data_AF-A0A218W5I7-F1
#
_entry.id   AF-A0A218W5I7-F1
#
_cell.length_a   1.000
_cell.length_b   1.000
_cell.length_c   1.000
_cell.angle_alpha   90.00
_cell.angle_beta   90.00
_cell.angle_gamma   90.00
#
_symmetry.space_group_name_H-M   'P 1'
#
loop_
_entity.id
_entity.type
_entity.pdbx_description
1 polymer ?
#
loop_
_entity_poly.entity_id
_entity_poly.type
_entity_poly.pdbx_seq_one_letter_code
_entity_poly.pdbx_strand_id
1 'polypeptide(L)'
;MERYKKASSDSSSTASVTEINAQYYQQESAKLRQQIQMLQNSNRHLMGDSLSALSVKELKQLENRLERGITRIRSKKATLI
;
A
#
# COMPACT_ATOMS: atom_id res chain seq x y z
N MET A 1 47.36 25.17 -7.88
CA MET A 1 45.98 25.40 -8.34
C MET A 1 45.16 24.12 -8.57
N GLU A 2 45.76 22.95 -8.83
CA GLU A 2 45.00 21.72 -9.07
C GLU A 2 44.38 21.05 -7.82
N ARG A 3 44.92 21.29 -6.63
CA ARG A 3 44.40 20.67 -5.38
C ARG A 3 43.05 21.24 -4.89
N TYR A 4 42.60 22.38 -5.40
CA TYR A 4 41.29 22.96 -5.07
C TYR A 4 40.16 22.50 -5.99
N LYS A 5 40.49 21.97 -7.18
CA LYS A 5 39.48 21.45 -8.13
C LYS A 5 38.92 20.09 -7.71
N LYS A 6 39.64 19.33 -6.87
CA LYS A 6 39.25 17.97 -6.50
C LYS A 6 38.24 17.89 -5.35
N ALA A 7 38.26 18.85 -4.41
CA ALA A 7 37.28 18.92 -3.32
C ALA A 7 35.87 19.32 -3.78
N SER A 8 35.79 20.10 -4.86
CA SER A 8 34.51 20.58 -5.43
C SER A 8 33.76 19.49 -6.22
N SER A 9 34.47 18.51 -6.76
CA SER A 9 33.88 17.41 -7.55
C SER A 9 33.29 16.29 -6.68
N ASP A 10 33.84 16.07 -5.49
CA ASP A 10 33.38 15.04 -4.55
C ASP A 10 32.05 15.45 -3.89
N SER A 11 31.92 16.73 -3.51
CA SER A 11 30.71 17.26 -2.88
C SER A 11 29.47 17.21 -3.79
N SER A 12 29.61 17.53 -5.08
CA SER A 12 28.50 17.41 -6.06
C SER A 12 28.05 15.96 -6.26
N SER A 13 28.97 15.00 -6.15
CA SER A 13 28.68 13.57 -6.30
C SER A 13 27.92 13.03 -5.08
N THR A 14 28.29 13.47 -3.88
CA THR A 14 27.52 13.13 -2.66
C THR A 14 26.14 13.79 -2.65
N ALA A 15 26.02 15.04 -3.09
CA ALA A 15 24.75 15.73 -3.21
C ALA A 15 23.78 15.01 -4.16
N SER A 16 24.27 14.55 -5.32
CA SER A 16 23.45 13.81 -6.28
C SER A 16 22.98 12.46 -5.75
N VAL A 17 23.83 11.72 -5.03
CA VAL A 17 23.44 10.47 -4.36
C VAL A 17 22.35 10.72 -3.32
N THR A 18 22.46 11.81 -2.56
CA THR A 18 21.47 12.18 -1.54
C THR A 18 20.12 12.52 -2.18
N GLU A 19 20.13 13.22 -3.31
CA GLU A 19 18.93 13.57 -4.08
C GLU A 19 18.26 12.34 -4.72
N ILE A 20 19.05 11.44 -5.32
CA ILE A 20 18.55 10.16 -5.87
C ILE A 20 17.89 9.32 -4.76
N ASN A 21 18.51 9.25 -3.57
CA ASN A 21 17.95 8.53 -2.44
C ASN A 21 16.65 9.19 -1.95
N ALA A 22 16.60 10.52 -1.87
CA ALA A 22 15.39 11.24 -1.49
C ALA A 22 14.24 10.97 -2.48
N GLN A 23 14.51 10.99 -3.78
CA GLN A 23 13.53 10.66 -4.83
C GLN A 23 13.05 9.21 -4.72
N TYR A 24 13.96 8.26 -4.48
CA TYR A 24 13.63 6.86 -4.27
C TYR A 24 12.67 6.68 -3.09
N TYR A 25 12.99 7.25 -1.92
CA TYR A 25 12.12 7.14 -0.75
C TYR A 25 10.80 7.87 -0.93
N GLN A 26 10.76 8.99 -1.65
CA GLN A 26 9.53 9.67 -2.00
C GLN A 26 8.62 8.79 -2.85
N GLN A 27 9.18 8.11 -3.85
CA GLN A 27 8.44 7.17 -4.70
C GLN A 27 7.92 5.98 -3.90
N GLU A 28 8.75 5.39 -3.05
CA GLU A 28 8.36 4.25 -2.22
C GLU A 28 7.26 4.63 -1.22
N SER A 29 7.38 5.81 -0.61
CA SER A 29 6.36 6.37 0.26
C SER A 29 5.04 6.61 -0.48
N ALA A 30 5.09 7.04 -1.76
CA ALA A 30 3.89 7.20 -2.58
C ALA A 30 3.21 5.86 -2.87
N LYS A 31 3.98 4.81 -3.19
CA LYS A 31 3.44 3.44 -3.38
C LYS A 31 2.77 2.93 -2.11
N LEU A 32 3.41 3.10 -0.96
CA LEU A 32 2.85 2.67 0.34
C LEU A 32 1.54 3.40 0.64
N ARG A 33 1.47 4.72 0.42
CA ARG A 33 0.22 5.49 0.57
C ARG A 33 -0.90 4.95 -0.32
N GLN A 34 -0.59 4.63 -1.58
CA GLN A 34 -1.57 4.04 -2.50
C GLN A 34 -2.06 2.67 -1.99
N GLN A 35 -1.15 1.82 -1.51
CA GLN A 35 -1.51 0.52 -0.92
C GLN A 35 -2.42 0.67 0.30
N ILE A 36 -2.11 1.60 1.20
CA ILE A 36 -2.95 1.91 2.37
C ILE A 36 -4.35 2.32 1.92
N GLN A 37 -4.45 3.23 0.94
CA GLN A 37 -5.74 3.69 0.43
C GLN A 37 -6.56 2.54 -0.18
N MET A 38 -5.92 1.65 -0.95
CA MET A 38 -6.59 0.47 -1.50
C MET A 38 -7.11 -0.47 -0.41
N LEU A 39 -6.31 -0.71 0.64
CA LEU A 39 -6.71 -1.54 1.78
C LEU A 39 -7.87 -0.91 2.56
N GLN A 40 -7.83 0.40 2.80
CA GLN A 40 -8.92 1.12 3.46
C GLN A 40 -10.22 1.06 2.66
N ASN A 41 -10.16 1.20 1.33
CA ASN A 41 -11.33 1.04 0.46
C ASN A 41 -11.88 -0.38 0.51
N SER A 42 -11.01 -1.38 0.41
CA SER A 42 -11.38 -2.79 0.53
C SER A 42 -12.07 -3.09 1.87
N ASN A 43 -11.55 -2.56 2.98
CA ASN A 43 -12.17 -2.71 4.30
C ASN A 43 -13.54 -2.05 4.37
N ARG A 44 -13.71 -0.84 3.83
CA ARG A 44 -15.03 -0.17 3.77
C ARG A 44 -16.05 -1.04 3.05
N HIS A 45 -15.69 -1.59 1.89
CA HIS A 45 -16.58 -2.50 1.16
C HIS A 45 -16.91 -3.76 1.99
N LEU A 46 -15.92 -4.36 2.68
CA LEU A 46 -16.16 -5.51 3.57
C LEU A 46 -17.09 -5.18 4.74
N MET A 47 -17.12 -3.92 5.20
CA MET A 47 -18.03 -3.43 6.23
C MET A 47 -19.42 -3.08 5.69
N GLY A 48 -19.65 -3.17 4.38
CA GLY A 48 -20.92 -2.83 3.74
C GLY A 48 -21.06 -1.37 3.34
N ASP A 49 -19.98 -0.59 3.39
CA ASP A 49 -19.96 0.83 3.02
C ASP A 49 -19.56 1.05 1.55
N SER A 50 -19.93 2.20 0.99
CA SER A 50 -19.54 2.66 -0.36
C SER A 50 -19.81 1.66 -1.50
N LEU A 51 -20.80 0.78 -1.33
CA LEU A 51 -21.09 -0.31 -2.27
C LEU A 51 -21.64 0.16 -3.62
N SER A 52 -22.21 1.36 -3.69
CA SER A 52 -22.76 1.94 -4.92
C SER A 52 -21.72 2.17 -6.02
N ALA A 53 -20.43 2.22 -5.66
CA ALA A 53 -19.33 2.36 -6.60
C ALA A 53 -18.88 1.02 -7.22
N LEU A 54 -19.41 -0.10 -6.74
CA LEU A 54 -19.04 -1.44 -7.19
C LEU A 54 -19.98 -1.94 -8.30
N SER A 55 -19.41 -2.59 -9.31
CA SER A 55 -20.19 -3.33 -10.29
C SER A 55 -20.87 -4.56 -9.68
N VAL A 56 -21.90 -5.09 -10.34
CA VAL A 56 -22.58 -6.34 -9.92
C VAL A 56 -21.60 -7.50 -9.76
N LYS A 57 -20.59 -7.58 -10.65
CA LYS A 57 -19.54 -8.61 -10.57
C LYS A 57 -18.72 -8.47 -9.29
N GLU A 58 -18.30 -7.25 -8.95
CA GLU A 58 -17.52 -6.97 -7.75
C GLU A 58 -18.33 -7.18 -6.47
N LEU A 59 -19.61 -6.81 -6.47
CA LEU A 59 -20.54 -7.09 -5.37
C LEU A 59 -20.69 -8.60 -5.13
N LYS A 60 -20.85 -9.39 -6.19
CA LYS A 60 -20.91 -10.86 -6.08
C LYS A 60 -19.61 -11.43 -5.55
N GLN A 61 -18.45 -10.89 -5.95
CA GLN A 61 -17.16 -11.31 -5.40
C GLN A 61 -17.03 -10.97 -3.92
N LEU A 62 -17.49 -9.79 -3.51
CA LEU A 62 -17.49 -9.32 -2.12
C LEU A 62 -18.37 -10.22 -1.24
N GLU A 63 -19.60 -10.49 -1.66
CA GLU A 63 -20.54 -11.41 -0.98
C GLU A 63 -19.91 -12.79 -0.78
N ASN A 64 -19.33 -13.38 -1.84
CA ASN A 64 -18.64 -14.67 -1.75
C ASN A 64 -17.46 -14.66 -0.75
N ARG A 65 -16.73 -13.54 -0.64
CA ARG A 65 -15.64 -13.41 0.34
C ARG A 65 -16.17 -13.37 1.77
N LEU A 66 -17.25 -12.62 2.00
CA LEU A 66 -17.90 -12.51 3.30
C LEU A 66 -18.48 -13.85 3.75
N GLU A 67 -19.21 -14.55 2.87
CA GLU A 67 -19.81 -15.86 3.17
C GLU A 67 -18.75 -16.89 3.62
N ARG A 68 -17.62 -16.96 2.89
CA ARG A 68 -16.50 -17.83 3.27
C ARG A 68 -15.90 -17.44 4.62
N GLY A 69 -15.72 -16.14 4.87
CA GLY A 69 -15.18 -15.63 6.13
C GLY A 69 -16.08 -15.97 7.32
N ILE A 70 -17.38 -15.72 7.20
CA ILE A 70 -18.40 -16.02 8.21
C ILE A 70 -18.47 -17.52 8.48
N THR A 71 -18.49 -18.33 7.42
CA THR A 71 -18.49 -19.80 7.54
C THR A 71 -17.28 -20.27 8.34
N ARG A 72 -16.07 -19.79 8.02
CA ARG A 72 -14.85 -20.15 8.76
C ARG A 72 -14.92 -19.76 10.23
N ILE A 73 -15.44 -18.57 10.55
CA ILE A 73 -15.61 -18.11 11.94
C ILE A 73 -16.60 -19.01 12.69
N ARG A 74 -17.75 -19.32 12.09
CA ARG A 74 -18.78 -20.20 12.67
C ARG A 74 -18.23 -21.60 12.90
N SER A 75 -17.55 -22.19 11.92
CA SER A 75 -16.92 -23.50 12.07
C SER A 75 -15.89 -23.51 13.19
N LYS A 76 -15.02 -22.49 13.28
CA LYS A 76 -14.04 -22.40 14.36
C LYS A 76 -14.72 -22.28 15.73
N LYS A 77 -15.76 -21.46 15.84
CA LYS A 77 -16.55 -21.34 17.08
C LYS A 77 -17.17 -22.68 17.48
N ALA A 78 -17.72 -23.43 16.54
CA ALA A 78 -18.30 -24.75 16.80
C ALA A 78 -17.28 -25.79 17.28
N THR A 79 -16.01 -25.69 16.91
CA THR A 79 -14.94 -26.57 17.42
C THR A 79 -14.37 -26.18 18.78
N LEU A 80 -14.68 -24.96 19.25
CA LEU A 80 -14.19 -24.42 20.52
C LEU A 80 -15.23 -24.51 21.64
N ILE A 81 -16.48 -24.80 21.28
CA ILE A 81 -17.62 -25.05 22.19
C ILE A 81 -17.82 -26.55 22.24
#